data_AF-A0AAU2Q7C1-F1
#
_entry.id   AF-A0AAU2Q7C1-F1
#
_cell.length_a   1.000
_cell.length_b   1.000
_cell.length_c   1.000
_cell.angle_alpha   90.00
_cell.angle_beta   90.00
_cell.angle_gamma   90.00
#
_symmetry.space_group_name_H-M   'P 1'
#
loop_
_entity.id
_entity.type
_entity.pdbx_description
1 polymer ?
#
loop_
_entity_poly.entity_id
_entity_poly.type
_entity_poly.pdbx_seq_one_letter_code
_entity_poly.pdbx_strand_id
1 'polypeptide(L)'
;MTSPAARPSPKRRLLTLGPAALAGLAFGCAAISLASHARHYCDAGADPGGILELSLTLLPLTVAFTAIALFVAYLLDRQPVALQLGTVLFVLAGLTVLYFAVRGTLDGYPGDRTRCGPGNVPPWWPGWLPA
;
A
#
# COMPACT_ATOMS: atom_id res chain seq x y z
N MET A 1 -28.03 -29.82 -7.63
CA MET A 1 -27.44 -29.79 -6.29
C MET A 1 -25.92 -29.80 -6.45
N THR A 2 -25.26 -28.65 -6.32
CA THR A 2 -23.79 -28.57 -6.39
C THR A 2 -23.23 -29.02 -5.05
N SER A 3 -22.41 -30.07 -5.08
CA SER A 3 -21.69 -30.55 -3.88
C SER A 3 -20.93 -29.39 -3.23
N PRO A 4 -20.97 -29.22 -1.90
CA PRO A 4 -20.21 -28.17 -1.24
C PRO A 4 -18.73 -28.38 -1.52
N ALA A 5 -18.11 -27.41 -2.20
CA ALA A 5 -16.69 -27.46 -2.55
C ALA A 5 -15.83 -27.68 -1.29
N ALA A 6 -15.00 -28.73 -1.31
CA ALA A 6 -14.15 -29.13 -0.21
C ALA A 6 -13.32 -27.96 0.32
N ARG A 7 -13.15 -27.88 1.64
CA ARG A 7 -12.32 -26.85 2.28
C ARG A 7 -10.84 -27.10 1.92
N PRO A 8 -10.05 -26.04 1.67
CA PRO A 8 -8.61 -26.18 1.39
C PRO A 8 -7.87 -26.87 2.53
N SER A 9 -6.84 -27.64 2.19
CA SER A 9 -5.99 -28.29 3.21
C SER A 9 -5.24 -27.25 4.05
N PRO A 10 -4.94 -27.54 5.33
CA PRO A 10 -4.23 -26.62 6.21
C PRO A 10 -2.85 -26.22 5.68
N LYS A 11 -2.13 -27.13 4.99
CA LYS A 11 -0.85 -26.82 4.32
C LYS A 11 -1.02 -25.76 3.23
N ARG A 12 -2.11 -25.83 2.45
CA ARG A 12 -2.40 -24.87 1.39
C ARG A 12 -2.72 -23.49 1.94
N ARG A 13 -3.45 -23.42 3.06
CA ARG A 13 -3.70 -22.14 3.77
C ARG A 13 -2.41 -21.52 4.31
N LEU A 14 -1.52 -22.33 4.86
CA LEU A 14 -0.22 -21.82 5.33
C LEU A 14 0.61 -21.23 4.18
N LEU A 15 0.60 -21.90 3.02
CA LEU A 15 1.30 -21.46 1.80
C LEU A 15 0.74 -20.18 1.17
N THR A 16 -0.48 -19.75 1.50
CA THR A 16 -1.10 -18.56 0.90
C THR A 16 -1.24 -17.40 1.89
N LEU A 17 -1.60 -17.68 3.14
CA LEU A 17 -1.78 -16.64 4.16
C LEU A 17 -0.44 -16.07 4.65
N GLY A 18 0.60 -16.90 4.78
CA GLY A 18 1.93 -16.44 5.18
C GLY A 18 2.50 -15.40 4.21
N PRO A 19 2.61 -15.72 2.90
CA PRO A 19 3.05 -14.76 1.89
C PRO A 19 2.14 -13.54 1.77
N ALA A 20 0.81 -13.69 1.93
CA ALA A 20 -0.11 -12.56 1.91
C ALA A 20 0.16 -11.58 3.07
N ALA A 21 0.38 -12.09 4.29
CA ALA A 21 0.73 -11.25 5.44
C ALA A 21 2.06 -10.49 5.21
N LEU A 22 3.09 -11.19 4.73
CA LEU A 22 4.38 -10.58 4.42
C LEU A 22 4.27 -9.52 3.32
N ALA A 23 3.46 -9.78 2.28
CA ALA A 23 3.18 -8.82 1.23
C ALA A 23 2.48 -7.57 1.80
N GLY A 24 1.45 -7.74 2.64
CA GLY A 24 0.78 -6.61 3.27
C GLY A 24 1.73 -5.75 4.12
N LEU A 25 2.57 -6.38 4.94
CA LEU A 25 3.60 -5.67 5.71
C LEU A 25 4.56 -4.90 4.80
N ALA A 26 5.08 -5.56 3.76
CA ALA A 26 6.02 -4.96 2.82
C ALA A 26 5.42 -3.77 2.07
N PHE A 27 4.19 -3.89 1.58
CA PHE A 27 3.50 -2.81 0.86
C PHE A 27 3.12 -1.65 1.78
N GLY A 28 2.75 -1.92 3.05
CA GLY A 28 2.52 -0.86 4.04
C GLY A 28 3.79 -0.05 4.32
N CYS A 29 4.93 -0.73 4.51
CA CYS A 29 6.22 -0.07 4.64
C CYS A 29 6.60 0.70 3.36
N ALA A 30 6.39 0.09 2.18
CA ALA A 30 6.68 0.73 0.90
C ALA A 30 5.83 1.99 0.67
N ALA A 31 4.55 1.98 1.05
CA ALA A 31 3.67 3.13 0.93
C ALA A 31 4.16 4.33 1.76
N ILE A 32 4.67 4.08 2.96
CA ILE A 32 5.23 5.14 3.81
C ILE A 32 6.60 5.59 3.34
N SER A 33 7.48 4.67 2.96
CA SER A 33 8.77 5.03 2.38
C SER A 33 8.62 5.85 1.10
N LEU A 34 7.63 5.52 0.27
CA LEU A 34 7.33 6.25 -0.96
C LEU A 34 6.79 7.65 -0.65
N ALA A 35 5.85 7.77 0.29
CA ALA A 35 5.31 9.05 0.72
C ALA A 35 6.38 9.92 1.39
N SER A 36 7.23 9.35 2.26
CA SER A 36 8.32 10.10 2.92
C SER A 36 9.34 10.58 1.88
N HIS A 37 9.68 9.74 0.90
CA HIS A 37 10.60 10.12 -0.15
C HIS A 37 10.07 11.28 -1.00
N ALA A 38 8.79 11.25 -1.39
CA ALA A 38 8.16 12.36 -2.11
C ALA A 38 8.13 13.66 -1.28
N ARG A 39 7.69 13.57 -0.02
CA ARG A 39 7.66 14.70 0.92
C ARG A 39 9.04 15.34 1.10
N HIS A 40 10.09 14.53 1.30
CA HIS A 40 11.46 15.02 1.40
C HIS A 40 11.99 15.61 0.09
N TYR A 41 11.67 15.01 -1.05
CA TYR A 41 12.13 15.51 -2.35
C TYR A 41 11.56 16.90 -2.66
N CYS A 42 10.26 17.09 -2.38
CA CYS A 42 9.52 18.33 -2.61
C CYS A 42 9.60 19.35 -1.46
N ASP A 43 10.31 19.03 -0.38
CA ASP A 43 10.33 19.82 0.85
C ASP A 43 8.91 20.16 1.38
N ALA A 44 7.98 19.23 1.20
CA ALA A 44 6.58 19.36 1.57
C ALA A 44 6.26 18.37 2.70
N GLY A 45 6.03 18.85 3.91
CA GLY A 45 5.82 17.99 5.09
C GLY A 45 7.10 17.33 5.62
N ALA A 46 8.27 17.90 5.30
CA ALA A 46 9.57 17.50 5.86
C ALA A 46 9.86 18.14 7.23
N ASP A 47 8.93 18.95 7.74
CA ASP A 47 8.95 19.50 9.09
C ASP A 47 8.71 18.41 10.17
N PRO A 48 9.04 18.68 11.44
CA PRO A 48 8.89 17.71 12.52
C PRO A 48 7.45 17.18 12.68
N GLY A 49 6.45 18.01 12.36
CA GLY A 49 5.04 17.62 12.41
C GLY A 49 4.69 16.60 11.34
N GLY A 50 5.12 16.83 10.10
CA GLY A 50 4.95 15.88 8.99
C GLY A 50 5.68 14.54 9.21
N ILE A 51 6.88 14.56 9.79
CA ILE A 51 7.65 13.35 10.14
C ILE A 51 6.94 12.56 11.25
N LEU A 52 6.45 13.25 12.29
CA LEU A 52 5.71 12.63 13.38
C LEU A 52 4.40 12.01 12.87
N GLU A 53 3.66 12.72 12.03
CA GLU A 53 2.44 12.22 11.39
C GLU A 53 2.69 10.90 10.65
N LEU A 54 3.72 10.85 9.80
CA LEU A 54 4.06 9.63 9.05
C LEU A 54 4.49 8.48 9.97
N SER A 55 5.25 8.79 11.01
CA SER A 55 5.75 7.81 11.98
C SER A 55 4.61 7.20 12.78
N LEU A 56 3.65 8.02 13.23
CA LEU A 56 2.43 7.55 13.89
C LEU A 56 1.53 6.73 12.95
N THR A 57 1.59 7.00 11.65
CA THR A 57 0.81 6.28 10.63
C THR A 57 1.44 4.93 10.25
N LEU A 58 2.72 4.68 10.54
CA LEU A 58 3.44 3.46 10.17
C LEU A 58 2.82 2.17 10.69
N LEU A 59 2.65 2.08 12.00
CA LEU A 59 2.08 0.90 12.62
C LEU A 59 0.64 0.65 12.16
N PRO A 60 -0.31 1.61 12.22
CA PRO A 60 -1.68 1.34 11.80
C PRO A 60 -1.78 1.03 10.30
N LEU A 61 -0.97 1.66 9.44
CA LEU A 61 -1.00 1.40 8.00
C LEU A 61 -0.49 0.00 7.66
N THR A 62 0.65 -0.42 8.24
CA THR A 62 1.20 -1.76 8.00
C THR A 62 0.27 -2.85 8.51
N VAL A 63 -0.37 -2.64 9.67
CA VAL A 63 -1.41 -3.54 10.19
C VAL A 63 -2.62 -3.58 9.25
N ALA A 64 -3.09 -2.43 8.77
CA ALA A 64 -4.23 -2.35 7.85
C ALA A 64 -3.93 -3.09 6.53
N PHE A 65 -2.78 -2.85 5.91
CA PHE A 65 -2.38 -3.53 4.67
C PHE A 65 -2.26 -5.05 4.87
N THR A 66 -1.67 -5.47 6.00
CA THR A 66 -1.57 -6.89 6.37
C THR A 66 -2.95 -7.53 6.56
N ALA A 67 -3.84 -6.86 7.28
CA ALA A 67 -5.20 -7.34 7.51
C ALA A 67 -6.00 -7.45 6.20
N ILE A 68 -5.89 -6.45 5.31
CA ILE A 68 -6.53 -6.47 3.99
C ILE A 68 -5.96 -7.60 3.14
N ALA A 69 -4.64 -7.79 3.09
CA ALA A 69 -4.02 -8.87 2.33
C ALA A 69 -4.52 -10.25 2.79
N LEU A 70 -4.57 -10.48 4.11
CA LEU A 70 -5.10 -11.70 4.70
C LEU A 70 -6.59 -11.88 4.40
N PHE A 71 -7.38 -10.80 4.46
CA PHE A 71 -8.80 -10.82 4.15
C PHE A 71 -9.06 -11.18 2.68
N VAL A 72 -8.36 -10.54 1.74
CA VAL A 72 -8.46 -10.84 0.31
C VAL A 72 -8.03 -12.29 0.04
N ALA A 73 -6.92 -12.73 0.64
CA ALA A 73 -6.48 -14.11 0.53
C ALA A 73 -7.54 -15.08 1.09
N TYR A 74 -8.17 -14.77 2.21
CA TYR A 74 -9.23 -15.57 2.80
C TYR A 74 -10.47 -15.67 1.89
N LEU A 75 -10.91 -14.56 1.28
CA LEU A 75 -12.03 -14.56 0.34
C LEU A 75 -11.74 -15.41 -0.91
N LEU A 76 -10.49 -15.46 -1.34
CA LEU A 76 -10.04 -16.18 -2.54
C LEU A 76 -9.47 -17.57 -2.24
N ASP A 77 -9.65 -18.11 -1.04
CA ASP A 77 -9.06 -19.38 -0.61
C ASP A 77 -9.50 -20.59 -1.48
N ARG A 78 -10.63 -20.45 -2.19
CA ARG A 78 -11.13 -21.46 -3.15
C ARG A 78 -10.52 -21.34 -4.55
N GLN A 79 -9.84 -20.26 -4.86
CA GLN A 79 -9.28 -19.96 -6.19
C GLN A 79 -7.87 -20.52 -6.36
N PRO A 80 -7.35 -20.67 -7.59
CA PRO A 80 -5.96 -21.04 -7.82
C PRO A 80 -4.99 -20.10 -7.09
N VAL A 81 -3.90 -20.64 -6.55
CA VAL A 81 -2.93 -19.88 -5.74
C VAL A 81 -2.37 -18.68 -6.51
N ALA A 82 -2.10 -18.85 -7.81
CA ALA A 82 -1.63 -17.76 -8.66
C ALA A 82 -2.64 -16.59 -8.75
N LEU A 83 -3.93 -16.88 -8.88
CA LEU A 83 -4.97 -15.86 -8.94
C LEU A 83 -5.13 -15.17 -7.57
N GLN A 84 -5.08 -15.95 -6.49
CA GLN A 84 -5.15 -15.43 -5.13
C GLN A 84 -3.99 -14.46 -4.84
N LEU A 85 -2.74 -14.88 -5.08
CA LEU A 85 -1.56 -14.05 -4.87
C LEU A 85 -1.55 -12.84 -5.80
N GLY A 86 -1.87 -13.04 -7.08
CA GLY A 86 -1.97 -11.94 -8.05
C GLY A 86 -3.00 -10.89 -7.63
N THR A 87 -4.16 -11.31 -7.12
CA THR A 87 -5.20 -10.38 -6.65
C THR A 87 -4.76 -9.65 -5.38
N VAL A 88 -4.11 -10.34 -4.42
CA VAL A 88 -3.56 -9.69 -3.22
C VAL A 88 -2.56 -8.61 -3.61
N LEU A 89 -1.61 -8.92 -4.50
CA LEU A 89 -0.61 -7.95 -4.96
C LEU A 89 -1.25 -6.78 -5.70
N PHE A 90 -2.24 -7.04 -6.55
CA PHE A 90 -2.97 -5.99 -7.26
C PHE A 90 -3.70 -5.03 -6.31
N VAL A 91 -4.41 -5.58 -5.32
CA VAL A 91 -5.10 -4.77 -4.30
C VAL A 91 -4.11 -3.94 -3.49
N LEU A 92 -3.01 -4.53 -3.03
CA LEU A 92 -2.00 -3.83 -2.24
C LEU A 92 -1.31 -2.73 -3.06
N ALA A 93 -0.98 -2.98 -4.33
CA ALA A 93 -0.43 -1.97 -5.23
C ALA A 93 -1.39 -0.80 -5.43
N GLY A 94 -2.68 -1.08 -5.67
CA GLY A 94 -3.71 -0.05 -5.77
C GLY A 94 -3.84 0.78 -4.49
N LEU A 95 -3.80 0.14 -3.31
CA LEU A 95 -3.82 0.85 -2.03
C LEU A 95 -2.57 1.70 -1.80
N THR A 96 -1.39 1.23 -2.21
CA THR A 96 -0.16 2.02 -2.15
C THR A 96 -0.25 3.27 -3.02
N VAL A 97 -0.74 3.13 -4.26
CA VAL A 97 -0.96 4.26 -5.18
C VAL A 97 -1.98 5.24 -4.59
N LEU A 98 -3.10 4.74 -4.07
CA LEU A 98 -4.12 5.58 -3.45
C LEU A 98 -3.59 6.32 -2.21
N TYR A 99 -2.85 5.62 -1.37
CA TYR A 99 -2.21 6.23 -0.19
C TYR A 99 -1.22 7.33 -0.61
N PHE A 100 -0.42 7.08 -1.64
CA PHE A 100 0.49 8.08 -2.19
C PHE A 100 -0.26 9.32 -2.67
N ALA A 101 -1.33 9.18 -3.46
CA ALA A 101 -2.11 10.31 -3.95
C ALA A 101 -2.77 11.12 -2.82
N VAL A 102 -3.17 10.48 -1.72
CA VAL A 102 -3.86 11.18 -0.61
C VAL A 102 -2.88 11.79 0.40
N ARG A 103 -1.70 11.16 0.58
CA ARG A 103 -0.80 11.48 1.72
C ARG A 103 0.64 11.74 1.29
N GLY A 104 1.09 11.28 0.14
CA GLY A 104 2.44 11.51 -0.38
C GLY A 104 2.61 12.89 -1.01
N THR A 105 1.58 13.34 -1.72
CA THR A 105 1.54 14.57 -2.52
C THR A 105 0.63 15.57 -1.84
N LEU A 106 1.21 16.34 -0.91
CA LEU A 106 0.48 17.30 -0.09
C LEU A 106 0.09 18.54 -0.92
N ASP A 107 -0.96 18.43 -1.74
CA ASP A 107 -1.42 19.52 -2.60
C ASP A 107 -1.67 20.82 -1.79
N GLY A 108 -1.20 21.94 -2.33
CA GLY A 108 -1.28 23.25 -1.68
C GLY A 108 -0.37 23.47 -0.47
N TYR A 109 0.39 22.46 -0.01
CA TYR A 109 1.38 22.63 1.06
C TYR A 109 2.54 23.53 0.59
N PRO A 110 3.05 24.46 1.44
CA PRO A 110 4.17 25.33 1.10
C PRO A 110 5.49 24.53 1.07
N GLY A 111 5.73 23.80 -0.02
CA GLY A 111 7.00 23.14 -0.33
C GLY A 111 7.80 23.85 -1.43
N ASP A 112 8.87 23.21 -1.90
CA ASP A 112 9.72 23.70 -2.98
C ASP A 112 9.03 23.58 -4.35
N ARG A 113 8.37 24.67 -4.73
CA ARG A 113 7.65 24.80 -6.01
C ARG A 113 8.57 24.69 -7.23
N THR A 114 9.87 24.94 -7.08
CA THR A 114 10.81 24.81 -8.21
C THR A 114 11.10 23.36 -8.56
N ARG A 115 10.94 22.44 -7.60
CA ARG A 115 11.15 21.00 -7.78
C ARG A 115 9.91 20.24 -8.19
N CYS A 116 8.77 20.52 -7.54
CA CYS A 116 7.56 19.68 -7.67
C CYS A 116 6.29 20.45 -8.10
N GLY A 117 6.40 21.75 -8.35
CA GLY A 117 5.24 22.58 -8.68
C GLY A 117 4.22 22.68 -7.53
N PRO A 118 2.99 23.15 -7.81
CA PRO A 118 1.98 23.41 -6.78
C PRO A 118 1.38 22.13 -6.16
N GLY A 119 1.35 21.02 -6.91
CA GLY A 119 0.79 19.75 -6.45
C GLY A 119 1.74 18.90 -5.61
N ASN A 120 2.98 19.36 -5.39
CA ASN A 120 4.02 18.60 -4.68
C ASN A 120 4.22 17.18 -5.23
N VAL A 121 4.08 17.02 -6.56
CA VAL A 121 4.26 15.75 -7.25
C VAL A 121 5.68 15.66 -7.79
N PRO A 122 6.48 14.67 -7.37
CA PRO A 122 7.83 14.50 -7.88
C PRO A 122 7.84 14.15 -9.38
N PRO A 123 8.85 14.58 -10.15
CA PRO A 123 8.92 14.32 -11.60
C PRO A 123 9.18 12.85 -11.95
N TRP A 124 9.64 12.05 -10.98
CA TRP A 124 9.80 10.61 -11.14
C TRP A 124 8.50 9.84 -10.94
N TRP A 125 7.44 10.47 -10.39
CA TRP A 125 6.14 9.84 -10.27
C TRP A 125 5.49 9.74 -11.66
N PRO A 126 4.97 8.58 -12.07
CA PRO A 126 4.38 8.44 -13.38
C PRO A 126 3.12 9.30 -13.52
N GLY A 127 3.08 10.20 -14.49
CA GLY A 127 1.96 11.14 -14.68
C GLY A 127 0.62 10.52 -15.09
N TRP A 128 0.57 9.21 -15.36
CA TRP A 128 -0.66 8.46 -15.63
C TRP A 128 -1.27 7.84 -14.35
N LEU A 129 -0.56 7.89 -13.22
CA LEU A 129 -1.08 7.49 -11.92
C LEU A 129 -1.65 8.72 -11.19
N PRO A 130 -2.65 8.52 -10.31
CA PRO A 130 -3.11 9.60 -9.46
C PRO A 130 -1.98 10.06 -8.51
N ALA A 131 -2.03 11.35 -8.21
CA ALA A 131 -1.18 12.09 -7.31
C ALA A 131 -2.05 13.14 -6.62
#